data_AF-A0A3N9WDX9-F1
#
_entry.id   AF-A0A3N9WDX9-F1
#
_cell.length_a   1.000
_cell.length_b   1.000
_cell.length_c   1.000
_cell.angle_alpha   90.00
_cell.angle_beta   90.00
_cell.angle_gamma   90.00
#
_symmetry.space_group_name_H-M   'P 1'
#
loop_
_entity.id
_entity.type
_entity.pdbx_description
1 polymer ?
#
loop_
_entity_poly.entity_id
_entity_poly.type
_entity_poly.pdbx_seq_one_letter_code
_entity_poly.pdbx_strand_id
1 'polypeptide(L)'
;MVTGPIQQPSLVARQRVAPPAGLPADPPPLGLPGEPRPAGLAGDVHALGRAVAVTSTEPGWREDVLLRLRPVCQGFVEHVRVTEGPSGLYRELLTQSPRLDHGVRLLTREHATIVAAILAVQQIAERPETHPDELRYRVGHLLRRLARHRGRGTHLLWEAYQTDLGGET
;
A
#
# COMPACT_ATOMS: atom_id res chain seq x y z
N MET A 1 39.38 28.74 32.59
CA MET A 1 39.33 27.33 32.16
C MET A 1 38.81 26.51 33.34
N VAL A 2 37.51 26.25 33.40
CA VAL A 2 36.92 25.19 34.24
C VAL A 2 35.50 24.95 33.72
N THR A 3 35.29 23.82 33.06
CA THR A 3 33.99 23.32 32.63
C THR A 3 33.49 22.36 33.70
N GLY A 4 32.43 22.74 34.42
CA GLY A 4 31.67 21.82 35.26
C GLY A 4 30.65 21.05 34.42
N PRO A 5 30.25 19.83 34.82
CA PRO A 5 29.32 19.01 34.06
C PRO A 5 27.88 19.53 34.13
N ILE A 6 27.20 19.54 32.98
CA ILE A 6 25.78 19.89 32.82
C ILE A 6 24.93 18.73 33.32
N GLN A 7 24.13 18.95 34.38
CA GLN A 7 23.08 18.03 34.82
C GLN A 7 21.92 18.03 33.81
N GLN A 8 21.53 16.84 33.36
CA GLN A 8 20.31 16.65 32.57
C GLN A 8 19.07 16.71 33.49
N PRO A 9 17.95 17.34 33.05
CA PRO A 9 16.72 17.34 33.83
C PRO A 9 16.00 15.99 33.73
N SER A 10 15.76 15.39 34.89
CA SER A 10 14.96 14.18 35.11
C SER A 10 13.52 14.36 34.60
N LEU A 11 13.10 13.49 33.67
CA LEU A 11 11.70 13.39 33.27
C LEU A 11 10.86 12.79 34.40
N VAL A 12 9.98 13.62 34.94
CA VAL A 12 8.98 13.28 35.94
C VAL A 12 8.01 12.25 35.36
N ALA A 13 8.00 11.05 35.93
CA ALA A 13 7.05 10.00 35.61
C ALA A 13 5.63 10.47 35.96
N ARG A 14 4.80 10.74 34.95
CA ARG A 14 3.37 10.99 35.13
C ARG A 14 2.67 9.66 35.39
N GLN A 15 2.17 9.48 36.62
CA GLN A 15 1.29 8.39 37.01
C GLN A 15 0.01 8.41 36.15
N ARG A 16 -0.25 7.30 35.45
CA ARG A 16 -1.52 7.03 34.78
C ARG A 16 -2.44 6.33 35.78
N VAL A 17 -3.55 6.98 36.13
CA VAL A 17 -4.67 6.37 36.86
C VAL A 17 -5.25 5.25 36.00
N ALA A 18 -5.39 4.04 36.57
CA ALA A 18 -5.93 2.86 35.90
C ALA A 18 -7.48 2.93 35.81
N PRO A 19 -8.10 2.47 34.70
CA PRO A 19 -9.54 2.21 34.65
C PRO A 19 -9.86 0.84 35.28
N PRO A 20 -11.12 0.59 35.72
CA PRO A 20 -11.50 -0.67 36.36
C PRO A 20 -11.49 -1.82 35.34
N ALA A 21 -11.13 -3.00 35.85
CA ALA A 21 -10.96 -4.24 35.12
C ALA A 21 -12.22 -4.67 34.37
N GLY A 22 -12.19 -4.56 33.04
CA GLY A 22 -13.02 -5.33 32.13
C GLY A 22 -12.09 -6.18 31.27
N LEU A 23 -12.29 -7.51 31.34
CA LEU A 23 -11.79 -8.61 30.49
C LEU A 23 -10.53 -8.35 29.63
N PRO A 24 -9.49 -9.20 29.70
CA PRO A 24 -8.42 -9.13 28.71
C PRO A 24 -9.00 -9.39 27.32
N ALA A 25 -9.04 -8.35 26.49
CA ALA A 25 -9.10 -8.54 25.06
C ALA A 25 -7.80 -9.25 24.69
N ASP A 26 -7.90 -10.48 24.19
CA ASP A 26 -6.75 -11.18 23.64
C ASP A 26 -6.01 -10.24 22.69
N PRO A 27 -4.68 -10.07 22.84
CA PRO A 27 -3.91 -9.39 21.80
C PRO A 27 -4.17 -10.13 20.48
N PRO A 28 -4.32 -9.42 19.35
CA PRO A 28 -4.44 -10.09 18.06
C PRO A 28 -3.25 -11.05 17.93
N PRO A 29 -3.45 -12.30 17.47
CA PRO A 29 -2.40 -13.30 17.51
C PRO A 29 -1.19 -12.75 16.77
N LEU A 30 -0.11 -12.55 17.50
CA LEU A 30 1.22 -12.41 16.92
C LEU A 30 1.43 -13.71 16.16
N GLY A 31 1.31 -13.64 14.82
CA GLY A 31 1.41 -14.79 13.93
C GLY A 31 2.58 -15.69 14.31
N LEU A 32 2.35 -17.01 14.25
CA LEU A 32 3.33 -17.99 14.69
C LEU A 32 4.65 -17.82 13.91
N PRO A 33 5.82 -18.06 14.54
CA PRO A 33 7.09 -18.04 13.83
C PRO A 33 7.07 -19.06 12.68
N GLY A 34 7.03 -18.57 11.44
CA GLY A 34 7.01 -19.42 10.24
C GLY A 34 5.75 -19.30 9.39
N GLU A 35 4.70 -18.61 9.83
CA GLU A 35 3.65 -18.21 8.89
C GLU A 35 4.22 -17.16 7.93
N PRO A 36 4.13 -17.37 6.60
CA PRO A 36 4.58 -16.37 5.64
C PRO A 36 3.78 -15.10 5.90
N ARG A 37 4.45 -14.07 6.42
CA ARG A 37 3.84 -12.75 6.57
C ARG A 37 3.25 -12.38 5.22
N PRO A 38 1.97 -11.93 5.15
CA PRO A 38 1.41 -11.47 3.90
C PRO A 38 2.36 -10.45 3.31
N ALA A 39 2.78 -10.66 2.06
CA ALA A 39 3.89 -9.95 1.45
C ALA A 39 3.58 -8.45 1.20
N GLY A 40 2.37 -8.03 1.58
CA GLY A 40 1.77 -6.74 1.27
C GLY A 40 1.52 -6.61 -0.21
N LEU A 41 0.81 -5.54 -0.59
CA LEU A 41 0.46 -5.27 -1.98
C LEU A 41 1.67 -5.33 -2.92
N ALA A 42 2.84 -4.83 -2.49
CA ALA A 42 4.05 -4.89 -3.29
C ALA A 42 4.50 -6.34 -3.58
N GLY A 43 4.49 -7.21 -2.57
CA GLY A 43 4.84 -8.61 -2.73
C GLY A 43 3.83 -9.37 -3.60
N ASP A 44 2.54 -9.08 -3.46
CA ASP A 44 1.49 -9.67 -4.29
C ASP A 44 1.62 -9.25 -5.76
N VAL A 45 1.96 -7.99 -6.01
CA VAL A 45 2.26 -7.47 -7.36
C VAL A 45 3.48 -8.16 -7.97
N HIS A 46 4.53 -8.39 -7.17
CA HIS A 46 5.67 -9.17 -7.62
C HIS A 46 5.31 -10.63 -7.93
N ALA A 47 4.47 -11.26 -7.12
CA ALA A 47 4.00 -12.62 -7.36
C ALA A 47 3.20 -12.74 -8.66
N LEU A 48 2.29 -11.79 -8.93
CA LEU A 48 1.55 -11.71 -10.19
C LEU A 48 2.48 -11.51 -11.39
N GLY A 49 3.49 -10.63 -11.25
CA GLY A 49 4.51 -10.41 -12.28
C GLY A 49 5.30 -11.67 -12.63
N ARG A 50 5.60 -12.52 -11.65
CA ARG A 50 6.25 -13.82 -11.92
C ARG A 50 5.32 -14.81 -12.61
N ALA A 51 4.07 -14.93 -12.15
CA ALA A 51 3.10 -15.86 -12.74
C ALA A 51 2.88 -15.58 -14.24
N VAL A 52 2.72 -14.30 -14.61
CA VAL A 52 2.50 -13.93 -16.02
C VAL A 52 3.75 -14.08 -16.91
N ALA A 53 4.94 -14.10 -16.31
CA ALA A 53 6.20 -14.30 -17.04
C ALA A 53 6.46 -15.77 -17.40
N VAL A 54 5.77 -16.72 -16.75
CA VAL A 54 5.85 -18.16 -17.07
C VAL A 54 5.26 -18.42 -18.47
N THR A 55 5.73 -19.47 -19.14
CA THR A 55 5.20 -19.87 -20.45
C THR A 55 3.74 -20.35 -20.33
N SER A 56 2.89 -19.91 -21.25
CA SER A 56 1.46 -20.22 -21.20
C SER A 56 1.09 -21.65 -21.59
N THR A 57 2.07 -22.44 -22.05
CA THR A 57 1.89 -23.86 -22.35
C THR A 57 1.84 -24.72 -21.08
N GLU A 58 2.21 -24.17 -19.93
CA GLU A 58 2.09 -24.85 -18.65
C GLU A 58 0.60 -25.08 -18.29
N PRO A 59 0.20 -26.31 -17.95
CA PRO A 59 -1.15 -26.58 -17.46
C PRO A 59 -1.47 -25.69 -16.25
N GLY A 60 -2.65 -25.07 -16.25
CA GLY A 60 -3.07 -24.24 -15.13
C GLY A 60 -2.48 -22.82 -15.09
N TRP A 61 -1.75 -22.39 -16.13
CA TRP A 61 -1.11 -21.06 -16.15
C TRP A 61 -2.09 -19.91 -15.90
N ARG A 62 -3.27 -19.95 -16.52
CA ARG A 62 -4.30 -18.93 -16.35
C ARG A 62 -4.85 -18.93 -14.92
N GLU A 63 -5.05 -20.11 -14.36
CA GLU A 63 -5.53 -20.33 -13.00
C GLU A 63 -4.51 -19.79 -11.98
N ASP A 64 -3.20 -19.96 -12.22
CA ASP A 64 -2.16 -19.34 -11.37
C ASP A 64 -2.17 -17.82 -11.49
N VAL A 65 -2.29 -17.25 -12.70
CA VAL A 65 -2.44 -15.79 -12.89
C VAL A 65 -3.65 -15.26 -12.11
N LEU A 66 -4.80 -15.92 -12.19
CA LEU A 66 -6.01 -15.56 -11.43
C LEU A 66 -5.80 -15.70 -9.91
N LEU A 67 -5.14 -16.78 -9.48
CA LEU A 67 -4.81 -17.02 -8.08
C LEU A 67 -3.94 -15.88 -7.52
N ARG A 68 -2.95 -15.41 -8.29
CA ARG A 68 -2.08 -14.29 -7.89
C ARG A 68 -2.72 -12.92 -8.03
N LEU A 69 -3.74 -12.77 -8.88
CA LEU A 69 -4.47 -11.51 -9.02
C LEU A 69 -5.34 -11.20 -7.79
N ARG A 70 -5.95 -12.22 -7.17
CA ARG A 70 -6.82 -12.06 -5.99
C ARG A 70 -6.23 -11.21 -4.85
N PRO A 71 -5.02 -11.51 -4.32
CA PRO A 71 -4.44 -10.71 -3.26
C PRO A 71 -4.07 -9.29 -3.72
N VAL A 72 -3.72 -9.08 -5.00
CA VAL A 72 -3.53 -7.73 -5.56
C VAL A 72 -4.84 -6.93 -5.51
N CYS A 73 -5.98 -7.54 -5.85
CA CYS A 73 -7.29 -6.89 -5.74
C CYS A 73 -7.59 -6.47 -4.29
N GLN A 74 -7.44 -7.40 -3.35
CA GLN A 74 -7.70 -7.16 -1.93
C GLN A 74 -6.79 -6.07 -1.37
N GLY A 75 -5.48 -6.18 -1.62
CA GLY A 75 -4.50 -5.21 -1.18
C GLY A 75 -4.73 -3.82 -1.80
N PHE A 76 -5.20 -3.75 -3.04
CA PHE A 76 -5.50 -2.46 -3.68
C PHE A 76 -6.77 -1.81 -3.14
N VAL A 77 -7.82 -2.58 -2.85
CA VAL A 77 -9.02 -2.07 -2.16
C VAL A 77 -8.65 -1.51 -0.79
N GLU A 78 -7.84 -2.24 -0.03
CA GLU A 78 -7.35 -1.76 1.25
C GLU A 78 -6.50 -0.50 1.11
N HIS A 79 -5.59 -0.46 0.13
CA HIS A 79 -4.80 0.74 -0.20
C HIS A 79 -5.68 1.97 -0.47
N VAL A 80 -6.74 1.83 -1.26
CA VAL A 80 -7.69 2.93 -1.52
C VAL A 80 -8.40 3.33 -0.24
N ARG A 81 -8.85 2.36 0.57
CA ARG A 81 -9.53 2.63 1.85
C ARG A 81 -8.65 3.40 2.83
N VAL A 82 -7.37 3.03 2.98
CA VAL A 82 -6.45 3.70 3.92
C VAL A 82 -5.99 5.06 3.41
N THR A 83 -5.96 5.29 2.10
CA THR A 83 -5.55 6.58 1.53
C THR A 83 -6.72 7.57 1.43
N GLU A 84 -7.88 7.12 0.98
CA GLU A 84 -9.04 7.98 0.64
C GLU A 84 -10.22 7.88 1.59
N GLY A 85 -10.23 6.90 2.50
CA GLY A 85 -11.35 6.70 3.42
C GLY A 85 -11.65 7.93 4.29
N PRO A 86 -12.75 7.92 5.06
CA PRO A 86 -13.11 9.03 5.93
C PRO A 86 -12.00 9.41 6.92
N SER A 87 -11.17 8.46 7.34
CA SER A 87 -9.96 8.65 8.15
C SER A 87 -8.67 8.39 7.35
N GLY A 88 -8.71 8.60 6.04
CA GLY A 88 -7.63 8.26 5.13
C GLY A 88 -6.51 9.29 5.13
N LEU A 89 -5.32 8.81 4.77
CA LEU A 89 -4.08 9.59 4.76
C LEU A 89 -4.17 10.88 3.94
N TYR A 90 -4.86 10.88 2.81
CA TYR A 90 -4.94 12.06 1.95
C TYR A 90 -5.66 13.23 2.61
N ARG A 91 -6.66 12.98 3.47
CA ARG A 91 -7.34 14.06 4.20
C ARG A 91 -6.42 14.70 5.23
N GLU A 92 -5.68 13.89 5.97
CA GLU A 92 -4.68 14.36 6.93
C GLU A 92 -3.58 15.16 6.20
N LEU A 93 -3.05 14.59 5.12
CA LEU A 93 -2.01 15.21 4.30
C LEU A 93 -2.44 16.59 3.77
N LEU A 94 -3.69 16.74 3.29
CA LEU A 94 -4.21 18.01 2.81
C LEU A 94 -4.49 19.02 3.93
N THR A 95 -4.75 18.54 5.14
CA THR A 95 -4.87 19.41 6.32
C THR A 95 -3.51 20.03 6.68
N GLN A 96 -2.44 19.25 6.58
CA GLN A 96 -1.08 19.69 6.90
C GLN A 96 -0.37 20.40 5.73
N SER A 97 -0.72 20.05 4.50
CA SER A 97 -0.05 20.52 3.28
C SER A 97 -1.04 20.75 2.12
N PRO A 98 -1.88 21.80 2.18
CA PRO A 98 -2.91 22.06 1.17
C PRO A 98 -2.41 22.17 -0.27
N ARG A 99 -1.15 22.59 -0.46
CA ARG A 99 -0.51 22.68 -1.79
C ARG A 99 -0.43 21.35 -2.55
N LEU A 100 -0.52 20.22 -1.84
CA LEU A 100 -0.46 18.87 -2.42
C LEU A 100 -1.78 18.40 -3.04
N ASP A 101 -2.83 19.23 -2.96
CA ASP A 101 -4.17 18.98 -3.49
C ASP A 101 -4.20 18.50 -4.95
N HIS A 102 -3.38 19.09 -5.83
CA HIS A 102 -3.28 18.61 -7.20
C HIS A 102 -2.72 17.17 -7.30
N GLY A 103 -1.68 16.88 -6.51
CA GLY A 103 -1.06 15.55 -6.47
C GLY A 103 -2.01 14.49 -5.92
N VAL A 104 -2.73 14.80 -4.84
CA VAL A 104 -3.77 13.92 -4.27
C VAL A 104 -4.86 13.62 -5.30
N ARG A 105 -5.42 14.64 -5.96
CA ARG A 105 -6.43 14.43 -7.02
C ARG A 105 -5.93 13.59 -8.19
N LEU A 106 -4.65 13.69 -8.53
CA LEU A 106 -4.05 12.85 -9.57
C LEU A 106 -4.03 11.39 -9.11
N LEU A 107 -3.53 11.11 -7.90
CA LEU A 107 -3.46 9.75 -7.36
C LEU A 107 -4.85 9.11 -7.21
N THR A 108 -5.87 9.88 -6.81
CA THR A 108 -7.25 9.39 -6.74
C THR A 108 -7.82 8.98 -8.10
N ARG A 109 -7.54 9.77 -9.15
CA ARG A 109 -7.93 9.38 -10.52
C ARG A 109 -7.18 8.15 -11.00
N GLU A 110 -5.93 7.99 -10.58
CA GLU A 110 -5.17 6.78 -10.87
C GLU A 110 -5.75 5.55 -10.16
N HIS A 111 -6.22 5.68 -8.92
CA HIS A 111 -6.91 4.59 -8.22
C HIS A 111 -8.09 4.05 -9.02
N ALA A 112 -8.99 4.92 -9.47
CA ALA A 112 -10.12 4.53 -10.31
C ALA A 112 -9.67 3.81 -11.59
N THR A 113 -8.58 4.28 -12.21
CA THR A 113 -8.09 3.63 -13.42
C THR A 113 -7.41 2.28 -13.15
N ILE A 114 -6.76 2.12 -12.00
CA ILE A 114 -6.17 0.83 -11.60
C ILE A 114 -7.27 -0.17 -11.28
N VAL A 115 -8.34 0.25 -10.59
CA VAL A 115 -9.54 -0.59 -10.39
C VAL A 115 -10.10 -1.06 -11.73
N ALA A 116 -10.26 -0.15 -12.70
CA ALA A 116 -10.71 -0.52 -14.04
C ALA A 116 -9.74 -1.51 -14.73
N ALA A 117 -8.43 -1.35 -14.57
CA ALA A 117 -7.44 -2.28 -15.12
C ALA A 117 -7.52 -3.66 -14.45
N ILE A 118 -7.70 -3.73 -13.13
CA ILE A 118 -7.91 -4.99 -12.39
C ILE A 118 -9.14 -5.72 -12.93
N LEU A 119 -10.28 -5.02 -13.02
CA LEU A 119 -11.52 -5.59 -13.55
C LEU A 119 -11.37 -6.09 -14.99
N ALA A 120 -10.59 -5.38 -15.81
CA ALA A 120 -10.30 -5.81 -17.19
C ALA A 120 -9.46 -7.08 -17.23
N VAL A 121 -8.48 -7.25 -16.33
CA VAL A 121 -7.72 -8.51 -16.22
C VAL A 121 -8.64 -9.66 -15.80
N GLN A 122 -9.48 -9.46 -14.79
CA GLN A 122 -10.42 -10.49 -14.32
C GLN A 122 -11.33 -10.98 -15.45
N GLN A 123 -11.99 -10.05 -16.15
CA GLN A 123 -12.90 -10.39 -17.26
C GLN A 123 -12.23 -11.15 -18.40
N ILE A 124 -10.98 -10.81 -18.71
CA ILE A 124 -10.22 -11.46 -19.80
C ILE A 124 -9.70 -12.84 -19.36
N ALA A 125 -9.31 -12.98 -18.10
CA ALA A 125 -8.84 -14.22 -17.54
C ALA A 125 -9.97 -15.24 -17.31
N GLU A 126 -11.21 -14.81 -17.10
CA GLU A 126 -12.39 -15.69 -16.98
C GLU A 126 -12.85 -16.28 -18.32
N ARG A 127 -12.35 -15.78 -19.45
CA ARG A 127 -12.67 -16.23 -20.81
C ARG A 127 -11.66 -17.27 -21.30
N PRO A 128 -12.01 -18.57 -21.34
CA PRO A 128 -11.07 -19.63 -21.70
C PRO A 128 -10.47 -19.48 -23.11
N GLU A 129 -11.23 -18.90 -24.03
CA GLU A 129 -10.89 -18.67 -25.43
C GLU A 129 -9.91 -17.52 -25.67
N THR A 130 -9.67 -16.67 -24.66
CA THR A 130 -8.73 -15.55 -24.78
C THR A 130 -7.33 -16.04 -25.10
N HIS A 131 -6.70 -15.47 -26.13
CA HIS A 131 -5.31 -15.73 -26.45
C HIS A 131 -4.38 -15.37 -25.27
N PRO A 132 -3.41 -16.23 -24.88
CA PRO A 132 -2.53 -15.96 -23.74
C PRO A 132 -1.83 -14.59 -23.78
N ASP A 133 -1.43 -14.14 -24.97
CA ASP A 133 -0.77 -12.84 -25.13
C ASP A 133 -1.66 -11.65 -24.76
N GLU A 134 -2.98 -11.74 -24.98
CA GLU A 134 -3.91 -10.68 -24.56
C GLU A 134 -3.98 -10.60 -23.03
N LEU A 135 -4.03 -11.75 -22.35
CA LEU A 135 -3.97 -11.78 -20.88
C LEU A 135 -2.64 -11.21 -20.37
N ARG A 136 -1.50 -11.59 -20.99
CA ARG A 136 -0.19 -11.03 -20.64
C ARG A 136 -0.12 -9.53 -20.86
N TYR A 137 -0.65 -9.04 -21.97
CA TYR A 137 -0.69 -7.62 -22.29
C TYR A 137 -1.45 -6.83 -21.22
N ARG A 138 -2.61 -7.33 -20.80
CA ARG A 138 -3.48 -6.69 -19.80
C ARG A 138 -2.87 -6.69 -18.41
N VAL A 139 -2.32 -7.81 -17.98
CA VAL A 139 -1.56 -7.89 -16.71
C VAL A 139 -0.34 -6.98 -16.76
N GLY A 140 0.42 -6.98 -17.86
CA GLY A 140 1.56 -6.09 -18.04
C GLY A 140 1.17 -4.60 -17.99
N HIS A 141 0.03 -4.24 -18.57
CA HIS A 141 -0.53 -2.90 -18.45
C HIS A 141 -0.85 -2.57 -16.98
N LEU A 142 -1.55 -3.45 -16.26
CA LEU A 142 -1.84 -3.27 -14.83
C LEU A 142 -0.57 -3.08 -13.99
N LEU A 143 0.45 -3.93 -14.17
CA LEU A 143 1.72 -3.85 -13.45
C LEU A 143 2.43 -2.50 -13.68
N ARG A 144 2.44 -2.00 -14.92
CA ARG A 144 3.00 -0.67 -15.23
C ARG A 144 2.22 0.45 -14.55
N ARG A 145 0.88 0.36 -14.47
CA ARG A 145 0.05 1.36 -13.78
C ARG A 145 0.34 1.39 -12.29
N LEU A 146 0.41 0.22 -11.64
CA LEU A 146 0.74 0.09 -10.22
C LEU A 146 2.13 0.64 -9.91
N ALA A 147 3.15 0.31 -10.72
CA ALA A 147 4.50 0.82 -10.53
C ALA A 147 4.58 2.35 -10.65
N ARG A 148 3.94 2.93 -11.67
CA ARG A 148 3.90 4.39 -11.86
C ARG A 148 3.14 5.10 -10.74
N HIS A 149 2.04 4.51 -10.29
CA HIS A 149 1.26 5.04 -9.17
C HIS A 149 2.08 5.06 -7.88
N ARG A 150 2.76 3.95 -7.56
CA ARG A 150 3.65 3.86 -6.41
C ARG A 150 4.75 4.94 -6.46
N GLY A 151 5.38 5.13 -7.61
CA GLY A 151 6.42 6.16 -7.79
C GLY A 151 5.89 7.58 -7.56
N ARG A 152 4.68 7.90 -8.02
CA ARG A 152 4.04 9.20 -7.75
C ARG A 152 3.62 9.35 -6.29
N GLY A 153 3.12 8.28 -5.67
CA GLY A 153 2.81 8.26 -4.24
C GLY A 153 4.04 8.54 -3.37
N THR A 154 5.19 7.92 -3.70
CA THR A 154 6.45 8.20 -2.99
C THR A 154 6.94 9.63 -3.21
N HIS A 155 6.74 10.18 -4.40
CA HIS A 155 7.08 11.57 -4.70
C HIS A 155 6.22 12.55 -3.89
N LEU A 156 4.91 12.31 -3.81
CA LEU A 156 3.98 13.11 -3.01
C LEU A 156 4.37 13.13 -1.52
N LEU A 157 4.72 11.97 -0.96
CA LEU A 157 5.18 11.88 0.43
C LEU A 157 6.50 12.63 0.64
N TRP A 158 7.44 12.50 -0.30
CA TRP A 158 8.68 13.27 -0.25
C TRP A 158 8.43 14.78 -0.28
N GLU A 159 7.54 15.25 -1.16
CA GLU A 159 7.17 16.67 -1.22
C GLU A 159 6.62 17.16 0.12
N ALA A 160 5.83 16.35 0.83
CA ALA A 160 5.30 16.68 2.15
C ALA A 160 6.41 16.89 3.19
N TYR A 161 7.40 15.98 3.24
CA TYR A 161 8.50 16.04 4.21
C TYR A 161 9.51 17.16 3.93
N GLN A 162 9.79 17.49 2.67
CA GLN A 162 10.78 18.52 2.34
C GLN A 162 10.43 19.91 2.88
N THR A 163 9.15 20.22 3.04
CA THR A 163 8.72 21.53 3.53
C THR A 163 8.77 21.63 5.05
N ASP A 164 8.62 20.51 5.76
CA ASP A 164 8.73 20.46 7.23
C ASP A 164 10.16 20.80 7.70
N LEU A 165 11.16 20.53 6.86
CA LEU A 165 12.57 20.83 7.13
C LEU A 165 13.00 22.25 6.73
N GLY A 166 12.13 23.04 6.09
CA GLY A 166 12.47 24.35 5.52
C GLY A 166 11.93 25.57 6.31
N GLY A 167 11.35 25.35 7.49
CA GLY A 167 10.63 26.36 8.27
C GLY A 167 11.44 27.15 9.30
N GLU A 168 12.75 26.94 9.42
CA GLU A 168 13.63 27.68 10.33
C GLU A 168 14.52 28.68 9.57
N THR A 169 14.00 29.87 9.27
CA THR A 169 14.81 31.06 8.94
C THR A 169 14.15 32.33 9.45
#